data_AF-A0A6B2GAB8-F1
#
_entry.id   AF-A0A6B2GAB8-F1
#
_cell.length_a   1.000
_cell.length_b   1.000
_cell.length_c   1.000
_cell.angle_alpha   90.00
_cell.angle_beta   90.00
_cell.angle_gamma   90.00
#
_symmetry.space_group_name_H-M   'P 1'
#
loop_
_entity.id
_entity.type
_entity.pdbx_description
1 polymer ?
#
loop_
_entity_poly.entity_id
_entity_poly.type
_entity_poly.pdbx_seq_one_letter_code
_entity_poly.pdbx_strand_id
1 'polypeptide(L)'
;IYSCCDSDQLDIFNQGIASLEQIIPTCSICRENIQRLTCNIICHTNQSDFSVAHVENGTNIVKELEVAISYKFARGLFDSCKDVLFPNSNVRVISFICNLGGIKCDPRTFITSLLSNSQFKIRPKIYDINETIPNQFTYAVDPKSHPCNESYAAYTGVIRECGCQDCFSSCLPPPVIP
;
A
#
# COMPACT_ATOMS: atom_id res chain seq x y z
N ILE A 1 19.22 11.15 -10.69
CA ILE A 1 18.03 10.44 -10.20
C ILE A 1 16.91 10.82 -11.14
N TYR A 2 16.38 9.87 -11.92
CA TYR A 2 15.22 10.10 -12.75
C TYR A 2 13.99 9.66 -11.94
N SER A 3 13.00 10.54 -11.81
CA SER A 3 11.72 10.31 -11.12
C SER A 3 10.63 10.96 -11.96
N CYS A 4 9.43 10.39 -11.98
CA CYS A 4 8.26 10.95 -12.68
C CYS A 4 7.42 11.89 -11.81
N CYS A 5 7.92 12.27 -10.62
CA CYS A 5 7.27 13.23 -9.74
C CYS A 5 8.19 14.40 -9.40
N ASP A 6 7.61 15.59 -9.23
CA ASP A 6 8.28 16.75 -8.65
C ASP A 6 8.08 16.81 -7.12
N SER A 7 8.71 17.81 -6.47
CA SER A 7 8.61 18.00 -5.02
C SER A 7 7.19 18.30 -4.55
N ASP A 8 6.44 19.08 -5.33
CA ASP A 8 5.11 19.54 -4.93
C ASP A 8 4.11 18.37 -4.99
N GLN A 9 4.21 17.51 -6.01
CA GLN A 9 3.45 16.28 -6.13
C GLN A 9 3.76 15.31 -4.99
N LEU A 10 5.03 15.19 -4.61
CA LEU A 10 5.44 14.36 -3.48
C LEU A 10 4.88 14.90 -2.15
N ASP A 11 4.93 16.22 -1.94
CA ASP A 11 4.43 16.85 -0.72
C ASP A 11 2.91 16.75 -0.59
N ILE A 12 2.16 17.02 -1.66
CA ILE A 12 0.71 16.83 -1.70
C ILE A 12 0.36 15.37 -1.43
N PHE A 13 1.13 14.44 -2.00
CA PHE A 13 0.90 13.04 -1.78
C PHE A 13 1.16 12.61 -0.33
N ASN A 14 2.26 13.08 0.26
CA ASN A 14 2.59 12.86 1.66
C ASN A 14 1.48 13.41 2.58
N GLN A 15 0.89 14.56 2.25
CA GLN A 15 -0.28 15.10 2.96
C GLN A 15 -1.52 14.21 2.81
N GLY A 16 -1.73 13.59 1.64
CA GLY A 16 -2.82 12.64 1.42
C GLY A 16 -2.72 11.39 2.29
N ILE A 17 -1.50 10.86 2.48
CA ILE A 17 -1.22 9.75 3.41
C ILE A 17 -1.02 10.20 4.86
N ALA A 18 -1.04 11.49 5.18
CA ALA A 18 -0.91 11.99 6.55
C ALA A 18 -2.04 11.50 7.47
N SER A 19 -3.21 11.20 6.91
CA SER A 19 -4.28 10.50 7.62
C SER A 19 -3.86 9.09 8.07
N LEU A 20 -3.04 8.41 7.26
CA LEU A 20 -2.40 7.14 7.62
C LEU A 20 -1.20 7.34 8.55
N GLU A 21 -0.60 8.53 8.65
CA GLU A 21 0.52 8.77 9.57
C GLU A 21 0.13 8.58 11.04
N GLN A 22 -1.14 8.75 11.39
CA GLN A 22 -1.65 8.42 12.73
C GLN A 22 -1.71 6.91 12.99
N ILE A 23 -1.77 6.11 11.92
CA ILE A 23 -1.85 4.65 11.90
C ILE A 23 -0.46 4.00 11.78
N ILE A 24 0.48 4.71 11.17
CA ILE A 24 1.83 4.28 10.81
C ILE A 24 2.79 3.94 11.98
N PRO A 25 2.73 4.52 13.20
CA PRO A 25 3.84 4.40 14.15
C PRO A 25 3.99 3.03 14.81
N THR A 26 2.97 2.17 14.79
CA THR A 26 3.01 0.86 15.49
C THR A 26 3.76 -0.22 14.71
N CYS A 27 3.73 -0.19 13.37
CA CYS A 27 4.39 -1.22 12.54
C CYS A 27 5.10 -0.62 11.32
N SER A 28 6.43 -0.56 11.39
CA SER A 28 7.27 0.06 10.35
C SER A 28 7.25 -0.70 9.01
N ILE A 29 6.99 -2.01 9.02
CA ILE A 29 6.85 -2.82 7.80
C ILE A 29 5.56 -2.49 7.04
N CYS A 30 4.42 -2.42 7.74
CA CYS A 30 3.15 -2.02 7.13
C CYS A 30 3.28 -0.64 6.46
N ARG A 31 3.88 0.32 7.17
CA ARG A 31 4.17 1.65 6.64
C ARG A 31 4.99 1.58 5.37
N GLU A 32 6.11 0.86 5.38
CA GLU A 32 6.97 0.74 4.20
C GLU A 32 6.15 0.21 3.02
N ASN A 33 5.41 -0.89 3.19
CA ASN A 33 4.71 -1.50 2.07
C ASN A 33 3.68 -0.51 1.47
N ILE A 34 3.03 0.31 2.30
CA ILE A 34 2.16 1.41 1.83
C ILE A 34 2.99 2.42 1.03
N GLN A 35 4.12 2.89 1.57
CA GLN A 35 5.03 3.82 0.89
C GLN A 35 5.56 3.26 -0.43
N ARG A 36 5.86 1.96 -0.49
CA ARG A 36 6.31 1.30 -1.73
C ARG A 36 5.23 1.34 -2.80
N LEU A 37 3.99 1.01 -2.45
CA LEU A 37 2.88 1.08 -3.41
C LEU A 37 2.77 2.49 -3.98
N THR A 38 2.74 3.47 -3.10
CA THR A 38 2.41 4.84 -3.46
C THR A 38 3.54 5.54 -4.19
N CYS A 39 4.79 5.35 -3.77
CA CYS A 39 5.97 5.80 -4.50
C CYS A 39 6.04 5.19 -5.92
N ASN A 40 5.65 3.93 -6.08
CA ASN A 40 5.56 3.33 -7.42
C ASN A 40 4.48 4.01 -8.25
N ILE A 41 3.30 4.26 -7.69
CA ILE A 41 2.21 4.92 -8.41
C ILE A 41 2.60 6.31 -8.89
N ILE A 42 3.38 7.08 -8.13
CA ILE A 42 3.55 8.52 -8.38
C ILE A 42 4.90 8.86 -9.01
N CYS A 43 5.96 8.18 -8.59
CA CYS A 43 7.32 8.59 -8.89
C CYS A 43 8.09 7.59 -9.78
N HIS A 44 7.54 6.39 -10.03
CA HIS A 44 8.25 5.38 -10.82
C HIS A 44 8.53 5.88 -12.24
N THR A 45 9.76 5.70 -12.73
CA THR A 45 10.19 6.20 -14.05
C THR A 45 9.42 5.58 -15.22
N ASN A 46 8.88 4.39 -15.00
CA ASN A 46 8.10 3.65 -15.99
C ASN A 46 6.61 3.60 -15.62
N GLN A 47 6.08 4.65 -14.98
CA GLN A 47 4.68 4.74 -14.57
C GLN A 47 3.70 4.41 -15.73
N SER A 48 4.06 4.76 -16.96
CA SER A 48 3.29 4.48 -18.18
C SER A 48 3.09 2.99 -18.47
N ASP A 49 3.92 2.11 -17.92
CA ASP A 49 3.83 0.67 -18.20
C ASP A 49 2.69 0.01 -17.43
N PHE A 50 2.24 0.61 -16.32
CA PHE A 50 1.24 0.02 -15.42
C PHE A 50 0.14 1.01 -15.01
N SER A 51 0.08 2.18 -15.62
CA SER A 51 -0.96 3.17 -15.34
C SER A 51 -1.47 3.87 -16.60
N VAL A 52 -2.73 4.31 -16.54
CA VAL A 52 -3.40 5.07 -17.58
C VAL A 52 -4.02 6.32 -16.96
N ALA A 53 -3.61 7.49 -17.46
CA ALA A 53 -4.13 8.78 -17.02
C ALA A 53 -5.36 9.17 -17.85
N HIS A 54 -6.48 9.44 -17.18
CA HIS A 54 -7.68 9.99 -17.79
C HIS A 54 -7.71 11.51 -17.61
N VAL A 55 -7.60 12.23 -18.72
CA VAL A 55 -7.53 13.70 -18.75
C VAL A 55 -8.91 14.33 -18.93
N GLU A 56 -9.05 15.54 -18.42
CA GLU A 56 -10.22 16.38 -18.70
C GLU A 56 -10.21 16.89 -20.14
N ASN A 57 -11.33 16.70 -20.86
CA ASN A 57 -11.48 17.12 -22.25
C ASN A 57 -11.08 18.59 -22.46
N GLY A 58 -10.18 18.82 -23.42
CA GLY A 58 -9.70 20.15 -23.76
C GLY A 58 -8.65 20.72 -22.81
N THR A 59 -8.13 19.92 -21.87
CA THR A 59 -7.07 20.31 -20.93
C THR A 59 -6.00 19.23 -20.81
N ASN A 60 -4.87 19.57 -20.18
CA ASN A 60 -3.83 18.60 -19.79
C ASN A 60 -3.95 18.20 -18.31
N ILE A 61 -5.12 18.38 -17.70
CA ILE A 61 -5.35 18.08 -16.29
C ILE A 61 -5.78 16.62 -16.17
N VAL A 62 -5.02 15.83 -15.42
CA VAL A 62 -5.40 14.45 -15.10
C VAL A 62 -6.51 14.48 -14.04
N LYS A 63 -7.62 13.79 -14.29
CA LYS A 63 -8.76 13.66 -13.36
C LYS A 63 -8.79 12.33 -12.63
N GLU A 64 -8.27 11.29 -13.24
CA GLU A 64 -8.25 9.94 -12.68
C GLU A 64 -7.02 9.19 -13.21
N LEU A 65 -6.39 8.40 -12.34
CA LEU A 65 -5.33 7.48 -12.75
C LEU A 65 -5.80 6.05 -12.51
N GLU A 66 -5.90 5.25 -13.57
CA GLU A 66 -6.12 3.82 -13.47
C GLU A 66 -4.76 3.11 -13.33
N VAL A 67 -4.61 2.20 -12.38
CA VAL A 67 -3.32 1.57 -12.05
C VAL A 67 -3.47 0.05 -11.97
N ALA A 68 -2.67 -0.69 -12.73
CA ALA A 68 -2.56 -2.15 -12.64
C ALA A 68 -1.61 -2.56 -11.51
N ILE A 69 -2.09 -3.35 -10.55
CA ILE A 69 -1.36 -3.78 -9.35
C ILE A 69 -1.42 -5.31 -9.26
N SER A 70 -0.30 -5.93 -8.91
CA SER A 70 -0.22 -7.37 -8.66
C SER A 70 -1.00 -7.77 -7.40
N TYR A 71 -1.82 -8.82 -7.48
CA TYR A 71 -2.51 -9.38 -6.32
C TYR A 71 -1.52 -9.94 -5.29
N LYS A 72 -0.37 -10.45 -5.73
CA LYS A 72 0.70 -10.92 -4.83
C LYS A 72 1.20 -9.77 -3.96
N PHE A 73 1.49 -8.62 -4.55
CA PHE A 73 1.89 -7.44 -3.79
C PHE A 73 0.74 -6.95 -2.89
N ALA A 74 -0.48 -6.83 -3.43
CA ALA A 74 -1.66 -6.43 -2.67
C ALA A 74 -1.87 -7.29 -1.42
N ARG A 75 -1.73 -8.61 -1.57
CA ARG A 75 -1.81 -9.59 -0.47
C ARG A 75 -0.68 -9.40 0.53
N GLY A 76 0.57 -9.26 0.09
CA GLY A 76 1.70 -9.06 0.99
C GLY A 76 1.59 -7.76 1.80
N LEU A 77 1.15 -6.67 1.16
CA LEU A 77 0.85 -5.42 1.85
C LEU A 77 -0.30 -5.59 2.86
N PHE A 78 -1.42 -6.20 2.47
CA PHE A 78 -2.52 -6.50 3.39
C PHE A 78 -2.07 -7.35 4.60
N ASP A 79 -1.34 -8.45 4.34
CA ASP A 79 -0.86 -9.35 5.38
C ASP A 79 0.11 -8.66 6.35
N SER A 80 0.87 -7.66 5.89
CA SER A 80 1.75 -6.86 6.75
C SER A 80 1.01 -5.87 7.67
N CYS A 81 -0.27 -5.57 7.37
CA CYS A 81 -1.06 -4.55 8.07
C CYS A 81 -2.27 -5.11 8.84
N LYS A 82 -2.72 -6.33 8.54
CA LYS A 82 -4.00 -6.87 9.03
C LYS A 82 -4.10 -7.01 10.55
N ASP A 83 -2.98 -7.21 11.23
CA ASP A 83 -2.93 -7.41 12.68
C ASP A 83 -2.51 -6.13 13.43
N VAL A 84 -2.12 -5.08 12.72
CA VAL A 84 -1.64 -3.83 13.31
C VAL A 84 -2.77 -3.15 14.07
N LEU A 85 -2.48 -2.75 15.31
CA LEU A 85 -3.41 -2.06 16.18
C LEU A 85 -3.33 -0.55 15.98
N PHE A 86 -4.49 0.09 16.06
CA PHE A 86 -4.55 1.54 16.13
C PHE A 86 -4.07 1.97 17.53
N PRO A 87 -3.15 2.95 17.63
CA PRO A 87 -2.53 3.34 18.89
C PRO A 87 -3.53 3.56 20.02
N ASN A 88 -3.21 3.05 21.22
CA ASN A 88 -4.04 3.16 22.43
C ASN A 88 -5.45 2.56 22.29
N SER A 89 -5.67 1.64 21.35
CA SER A 89 -6.94 0.94 21.17
C SER A 89 -6.71 -0.54 20.86
N ASN A 90 -7.76 -1.36 21.06
CA ASN A 90 -7.76 -2.76 20.63
C ASN A 90 -8.38 -2.94 19.23
N VAL A 91 -8.49 -1.85 18.46
CA VAL A 91 -9.07 -1.86 17.11
C VAL A 91 -7.95 -1.98 16.08
N ARG A 92 -8.12 -2.87 15.11
CA ARG A 92 -7.16 -3.03 14.01
C ARG A 92 -7.25 -1.89 13.02
N VAL A 93 -6.11 -1.45 12.51
CA VAL A 93 -6.01 -0.31 11.58
C VAL A 93 -6.75 -0.54 10.27
N ILE A 94 -6.84 -1.80 9.82
CA ILE A 94 -7.58 -2.18 8.63
C ILE A 94 -9.07 -1.87 8.73
N SER A 95 -9.64 -1.79 9.94
CA SER A 95 -11.03 -1.42 10.15
C SER A 95 -11.29 0.03 9.74
N PHE A 96 -10.32 0.92 9.98
CA PHE A 96 -10.37 2.32 9.56
C PHE A 96 -10.07 2.45 8.07
N ILE A 97 -9.02 1.77 7.57
CA ILE A 97 -8.62 1.85 6.17
C ILE A 97 -9.73 1.35 5.24
N CYS A 98 -10.32 0.19 5.55
CA CYS A 98 -11.39 -0.35 4.72
C CYS A 98 -12.67 0.48 4.86
N ASN A 99 -12.96 1.10 6.01
CA ASN A 99 -14.16 1.93 6.26
C ASN A 99 -15.49 1.25 5.87
N LEU A 100 -15.64 -0.05 6.15
CA LEU A 100 -16.79 -0.85 5.70
C LEU A 100 -17.66 -1.42 6.82
N GLY A 101 -17.64 -0.85 8.04
CA GLY A 101 -18.62 -1.21 9.08
C GLY A 101 -18.75 -2.72 9.40
N GLY A 102 -17.70 -3.52 9.18
CA GLY A 102 -17.71 -4.97 9.40
C GLY A 102 -17.76 -5.87 8.15
N ILE A 103 -17.75 -5.34 6.92
CA ILE A 103 -17.49 -6.16 5.72
C ILE A 103 -16.06 -6.70 5.77
N LYS A 104 -15.86 -7.95 5.33
CA LYS A 104 -14.55 -8.61 5.30
C LYS A 104 -13.56 -7.77 4.47
N CYS A 105 -12.65 -7.08 5.14
CA CYS A 105 -11.52 -6.39 4.53
C CYS A 105 -10.55 -7.46 4.00
N ASP A 106 -10.54 -7.64 2.67
CA ASP A 106 -9.62 -8.53 1.95
C ASP A 106 -8.53 -7.70 1.24
N PRO A 107 -7.49 -8.32 0.63
CA PRO A 107 -6.44 -7.57 -0.04
C PRO A 107 -6.93 -6.63 -1.16
N ARG A 108 -7.96 -6.99 -1.92
CA ARG A 108 -8.48 -6.15 -3.01
C ARG A 108 -9.20 -4.94 -2.47
N THR A 109 -10.07 -5.17 -1.49
CA THR A 109 -10.83 -4.14 -0.81
C THR A 109 -9.89 -3.19 -0.07
N PHE A 110 -8.87 -3.73 0.61
CA PHE A 110 -7.87 -2.95 1.32
C PHE A 110 -7.14 -1.96 0.40
N ILE A 111 -6.60 -2.42 -0.74
CA ILE A 111 -5.92 -1.53 -1.70
C ILE A 111 -6.88 -0.48 -2.26
N THR A 112 -8.10 -0.89 -2.60
CA THR A 112 -9.12 0.02 -3.13
C THR A 112 -9.44 1.13 -2.15
N SER A 113 -9.71 0.79 -0.88
CA SER A 113 -10.02 1.80 0.14
C SER A 113 -8.80 2.65 0.50
N LEU A 114 -7.61 2.03 0.61
CA LEU A 114 -6.35 2.74 0.88
C LEU A 114 -6.12 3.85 -0.15
N LEU A 115 -6.24 3.54 -1.44
CA LEU A 115 -6.02 4.51 -2.52
C LEU A 115 -7.20 5.49 -2.68
N SER A 116 -8.41 5.13 -2.26
CA SER A 116 -9.56 6.03 -2.25
C SER A 116 -9.45 7.16 -1.21
N ASN A 117 -8.59 7.00 -0.20
CA ASN A 117 -8.30 8.06 0.78
C ASN A 117 -7.35 9.14 0.23
N SER A 118 -6.82 8.96 -0.98
CA SER A 118 -6.02 9.99 -1.66
C SER A 118 -6.88 11.20 -2.06
N GLN A 119 -6.30 12.39 -2.02
CA GLN A 119 -6.93 13.61 -2.55
C GLN A 119 -7.13 13.55 -4.07
N PHE A 120 -6.35 12.70 -4.74
CA PHE A 120 -6.41 12.46 -6.17
C PHE A 120 -7.05 11.10 -6.47
N LYS A 121 -7.93 11.04 -7.48
CA LYS A 121 -8.70 9.83 -7.80
C LYS A 121 -7.82 8.76 -8.44
N ILE A 122 -7.54 7.70 -7.69
CA ILE A 122 -6.78 6.54 -8.17
C ILE A 122 -7.72 5.33 -8.23
N ARG A 123 -7.79 4.69 -9.39
CA ARG A 123 -8.58 3.47 -9.62
C ARG A 123 -7.65 2.26 -9.74
N PRO A 124 -7.48 1.45 -8.68
CA PRO A 124 -6.68 0.24 -8.77
C PRO A 124 -7.40 -0.87 -9.56
N LYS A 125 -6.63 -1.60 -10.36
CA LYS A 125 -6.99 -2.86 -11.03
C LYS A 125 -6.04 -3.93 -10.54
N ILE A 126 -6.56 -4.93 -9.84
CA ILE A 126 -5.72 -5.90 -9.12
C ILE A 126 -5.77 -7.23 -9.84
N TYR A 127 -4.61 -7.68 -10.35
CA TYR A 127 -4.48 -8.84 -11.22
C TYR A 127 -3.74 -9.98 -10.53
N ASP A 128 -4.28 -11.19 -10.60
CA ASP A 128 -3.56 -12.41 -10.22
C ASP A 128 -2.52 -12.80 -11.28
N ILE A 129 -1.53 -13.63 -10.90
CA ILE A 129 -0.43 -14.05 -11.80
C ILE A 129 -0.89 -14.77 -13.07
N ASN A 130 -2.07 -15.40 -13.03
CA ASN A 130 -2.64 -16.14 -14.15
C ASN A 130 -3.70 -15.33 -14.92
N GLU A 131 -3.98 -14.09 -14.51
CA GLU A 131 -4.95 -13.23 -15.19
C GLU A 131 -4.30 -12.50 -16.37
N THR A 132 -5.01 -12.43 -17.49
CA THR A 132 -4.58 -11.63 -18.64
C THR A 132 -4.77 -10.15 -18.33
N ILE A 133 -3.67 -9.40 -18.35
CA ILE A 133 -3.70 -7.95 -18.18
C ILE A 133 -4.10 -7.30 -19.52
N PRO A 134 -5.04 -6.33 -19.54
CA PRO A 134 -5.43 -5.62 -20.76
C PRO A 134 -4.24 -4.92 -21.44
N ASN A 135 -4.24 -4.89 -22.78
CA ASN A 135 -3.14 -4.33 -23.60
C ASN A 135 -2.78 -2.86 -23.34
N GLN A 136 -3.64 -2.11 -22.62
CA GLN A 136 -3.33 -0.75 -22.19
C GLN A 136 -2.24 -0.70 -21.11
N PHE A 137 -1.97 -1.83 -20.45
CA PHE A 137 -0.88 -1.99 -19.49
C PHE A 137 0.12 -3.00 -20.05
N THR A 138 1.41 -2.73 -19.81
CA THR A 138 2.50 -3.67 -20.09
C THR A 138 2.62 -4.71 -18.99
N TYR A 139 2.47 -4.30 -17.72
CA TYR A 139 2.46 -5.20 -16.56
C TYR A 139 1.64 -4.61 -15.40
N ALA A 140 1.37 -5.44 -14.39
CA ALA A 140 0.84 -5.01 -13.11
C ALA A 140 2.00 -4.82 -12.13
N VAL A 141 2.07 -3.67 -11.46
CA VAL A 141 3.20 -3.35 -10.58
C VAL A 141 3.26 -4.33 -9.41
N ASP A 142 4.42 -4.99 -9.24
CA ASP A 142 4.70 -5.98 -8.19
C ASP A 142 5.98 -5.61 -7.43
N PRO A 143 6.02 -4.46 -6.73
CA PRO A 143 7.19 -4.15 -5.91
C PRO A 143 7.34 -5.23 -4.82
N LYS A 144 8.56 -5.44 -4.32
CA LYS A 144 8.77 -6.38 -3.23
C LYS A 144 8.02 -5.90 -1.98
N SER A 145 7.04 -6.67 -1.52
CA SER A 145 6.46 -6.54 -0.20
C SER A 145 7.33 -7.27 0.83
N HIS A 146 7.44 -6.70 2.03
CA HIS A 146 8.16 -7.31 3.15
C HIS A 146 7.18 -7.85 4.18
N PRO A 147 7.42 -9.05 4.74
CA PRO A 147 6.55 -9.62 5.76
C PRO A 147 6.75 -8.90 7.11
N CYS A 148 5.70 -8.80 7.92
CA CYS A 148 5.73 -8.00 9.14
C CYS A 148 6.67 -8.52 10.24
N ASN A 149 7.15 -9.76 10.13
CA ASN A 149 8.01 -10.43 11.10
C ASN A 149 9.50 -10.45 10.71
N GLU A 150 9.91 -9.71 9.68
CA GLU A 150 11.31 -9.65 9.24
C GLU A 150 11.83 -8.20 9.18
N SER A 151 12.99 -7.97 9.78
CA SER A 151 13.79 -6.75 9.60
C SER A 151 14.48 -6.74 8.23
N TYR A 152 14.65 -5.55 7.64
CA TYR A 152 15.49 -5.40 6.44
C TYR A 152 16.22 -4.05 6.38
N ALA A 153 17.32 -4.01 5.61
CA ALA A 153 18.08 -2.79 5.37
C ALA A 153 17.47 -1.99 4.21
N ALA A 154 17.04 -0.77 4.49
CA ALA A 154 16.68 0.23 3.49
C ALA A 154 17.80 1.26 3.33
N TYR A 155 17.70 2.09 2.28
CA TYR A 155 18.67 3.17 2.05
C TYR A 155 18.70 4.19 3.19
N THR A 156 17.55 4.42 3.84
CA THR A 156 17.37 5.37 4.95
C THR A 156 17.72 4.78 6.31
N GLY A 157 18.03 3.48 6.40
CA GLY A 157 18.32 2.79 7.65
C GLY A 157 17.66 1.41 7.74
N VAL A 158 17.73 0.79 8.91
CA VAL A 158 17.09 -0.52 9.15
C VAL A 158 15.61 -0.31 9.46
N ILE A 159 14.75 -0.99 8.70
CA ILE A 159 13.32 -1.09 8.99
C ILE A 159 13.12 -2.36 9.79
N ARG A 160 12.57 -2.22 11.00
CA ARG A 160 12.46 -3.31 11.97
C ARG A 160 11.16 -4.07 11.82
N GLU A 161 11.20 -5.36 12.15
CA GLU A 161 10.00 -6.17 12.28
C GLU A 161 9.00 -5.54 13.27
N CYS A 162 7.73 -5.86 13.08
CA CYS A 162 6.66 -5.41 13.94
C CYS A 162 6.56 -6.30 15.17
N GLY A 163 6.15 -5.72 16.30
CA GLY A 163 5.93 -6.48 17.53
C GLY A 163 4.80 -7.50 17.38
N CYS A 164 4.80 -8.54 18.22
CA CYS A 164 3.76 -9.59 18.23
C CYS A 164 2.32 -9.04 18.34
N GLN A 165 2.13 -7.89 19.00
CA GLN A 165 0.83 -7.24 19.10
C GLN A 165 0.30 -6.72 17.75
N ASP A 166 1.21 -6.31 16.86
CA ASP A 166 0.90 -5.72 15.55
C ASP A 166 1.15 -6.69 14.38
N CYS A 167 1.74 -7.86 14.66
CA CYS A 167 2.04 -8.90 13.69
C CYS A 167 2.03 -10.26 14.38
N PHE A 168 0.98 -11.06 14.15
CA PHE A 168 0.87 -12.38 14.78
C PHE A 168 2.03 -13.31 14.41
N SER A 169 2.58 -13.16 13.20
CA SER A 169 3.75 -13.93 12.74
C SER A 169 5.05 -13.60 13.48
N SER A 170 5.10 -12.52 14.25
CA SER A 170 6.23 -12.17 15.13
C SER A 170 6.11 -12.80 16.53
N CYS A 171 5.00 -13.45 16.85
CA CYS A 171 4.78 -14.07 18.16
C CYS A 171 5.59 -15.38 18.29
N LEU A 172 6.17 -15.59 19.46
CA LEU A 172 6.78 -16.88 19.80
C LEU A 172 5.68 -17.94 19.95
N PRO A 173 5.94 -19.20 19.55
CA PRO A 173 5.01 -20.29 19.84
C PRO A 173 4.84 -20.43 21.36
N PRO A 174 3.65 -20.86 21.83
CA PRO A 174 3.44 -21.11 23.25
C PRO A 174 4.47 -22.14 23.75
N PRO A 175 5.00 -21.99 24.97
CA PRO A 175 5.95 -22.94 25.52
C PRO A 175 5.31 -24.33 25.59
N VAL A 176 6.05 -25.35 25.14
CA VAL A 176 5.61 -26.74 25.24
C VAL A 176 5.67 -27.13 26.71
N ILE A 177 4.51 -27.38 27.32
CA ILE A 177 4.44 -27.88 28.71
C ILE A 177 4.81 -29.37 28.67
N PRO A 178 5.77 -29.84 29.49
CA PRO A 178 6.14 -31.24 29.58
C PRO A 178 5.04 -32.12 30.19
#